data_AF-A0A5B9FN09-F1
#
_entry.id   AF-A0A5B9FN09-F1
#
_cell.length_a   1.000
_cell.length_b   1.000
_cell.length_c   1.000
_cell.angle_alpha   90.00
_cell.angle_beta   90.00
_cell.angle_gamma   90.00
#
_symmetry.space_group_name_H-M   'P 1'
#
loop_
_entity.id
_entity.type
_entity.pdbx_description
1 polymer ?
#
loop_
_entity_poly.entity_id
_entity_poly.type
_entity_poly.pdbx_seq_one_letter_code
_entity_poly.pdbx_strand_id
1 'polypeptide(L)'
;MKKSFLLLVFAALLMSCSDTDTDPVNGGSEGNKVLLLKVDLLTNAFEGGKELTFPDNTNFTISTDFNPAGDFGDITLNYDEVNMPIFAGEIIWMGLGQMTFPESMDASGEFSTIQNPVSQPAESQFSLVSVDEPETSPFLSEIDYDAIWAAVDNLAAVKEFRDSNPDAQVNLFLYTPSVGIGDPADWDWIVILKN
;
A
#
# COMPACT_ATOMS: atom_id res chain seq x y z
N MET A 1 -29.78 -66.73 31.44
CA MET A 1 -29.27 -67.62 30.38
C MET A 1 -28.81 -66.74 29.21
N LYS A 2 -27.57 -66.97 28.72
CA LYS A 2 -26.99 -66.62 27.39
C LYS A 2 -27.09 -65.14 26.97
N LYS A 3 -26.11 -64.26 27.25
CA LYS A 3 -24.80 -64.03 26.59
C LYS A 3 -24.84 -63.93 25.05
N SER A 4 -24.65 -62.72 24.55
CA SER A 4 -24.00 -62.29 23.29
C SER A 4 -23.73 -60.80 23.51
N PHE A 5 -22.53 -60.24 23.72
CA PHE A 5 -21.16 -60.45 23.22
C PHE A 5 -21.02 -60.36 21.70
N LEU A 6 -21.10 -59.12 21.18
CA LEU A 6 -20.30 -58.69 20.04
C LEU A 6 -20.33 -57.15 19.92
N LEU A 7 -19.29 -56.47 20.39
CA LEU A 7 -18.68 -55.38 19.64
C LEU A 7 -17.25 -55.20 20.16
N LEU A 8 -16.35 -55.91 19.49
CA LEU A 8 -14.91 -55.72 19.54
C LEU A 8 -14.56 -54.59 18.56
N VAL A 9 -13.42 -53.94 18.79
CA VAL A 9 -12.73 -52.94 17.94
C VAL A 9 -13.11 -51.49 18.22
N PHE A 10 -12.58 -50.96 19.32
CA PHE A 10 -12.21 -49.54 19.40
C PHE A 10 -10.98 -49.39 20.31
N ALA A 11 -9.82 -49.81 19.81
CA ALA A 11 -8.52 -49.48 20.37
C ALA A 11 -7.44 -49.78 19.32
N ALA A 12 -7.05 -48.76 18.54
CA ALA A 12 -5.70 -48.56 17.98
C ALA A 12 -5.72 -47.45 16.92
N LEU A 13 -5.91 -46.20 17.35
CA LEU A 13 -5.36 -45.03 16.64
C LEU A 13 -4.78 -44.09 17.70
N LEU A 14 -3.74 -44.58 18.36
CA LEU A 14 -2.73 -43.72 18.99
C LEU A 14 -1.57 -43.62 18.00
N MET A 15 -0.96 -42.43 17.93
CA MET A 15 0.25 -42.05 17.20
C MET A 15 0.07 -41.57 15.75
N SER A 16 -0.24 -40.28 15.63
CA SER A 16 0.41 -39.44 14.62
C SER A 16 0.96 -38.20 15.35
N CYS A 17 2.16 -38.35 15.89
CA CYS A 17 3.03 -37.21 16.17
C CYS A 17 3.81 -36.92 14.89
N SER A 18 3.69 -35.69 14.40
CA SER A 18 4.88 -34.88 14.21
C SER A 18 4.46 -33.45 14.49
N ASP A 19 4.98 -32.91 15.59
CA ASP A 19 5.05 -31.48 15.79
C ASP A 19 5.69 -30.88 14.54
N THR A 20 4.88 -30.21 13.74
CA THR A 20 5.33 -29.00 13.07
C THR A 20 4.62 -27.89 13.82
N ASP A 21 5.14 -27.59 15.01
CA ASP A 21 5.20 -26.20 15.43
C ASP A 21 5.87 -25.46 14.26
N THR A 22 5.05 -24.94 13.35
CA THR A 22 5.45 -23.76 12.60
C THR A 22 5.35 -22.63 13.61
N ASP A 23 6.32 -22.62 14.54
CA ASP A 23 6.71 -21.37 15.16
C ASP A 23 6.87 -20.38 14.01
N PRO A 24 6.23 -19.19 14.08
CA PRO A 24 6.51 -18.15 13.10
C PRO A 24 8.03 -17.97 13.09
N VAL A 25 8.62 -18.10 11.92
CA VAL A 25 10.06 -17.89 11.71
C VAL A 25 10.40 -16.51 12.23
N ASN A 26 10.87 -16.48 13.47
CA ASN A 26 11.47 -15.31 14.07
C ASN A 26 12.95 -15.40 13.70
N GLY A 27 13.24 -15.02 12.46
CA GLY A 27 14.56 -14.94 11.86
C GLY A 27 14.62 -13.68 11.01
N GLY A 28 15.47 -12.73 11.40
CA GLY A 28 15.43 -11.35 10.92
C GLY A 28 15.68 -11.18 9.42
N SER A 29 14.65 -10.67 8.75
CA SER A 29 14.72 -9.60 7.76
C SER A 29 13.34 -8.94 7.79
N GLU A 30 13.27 -7.62 7.89
CA GLU A 30 12.01 -6.89 7.72
C GLU A 30 11.45 -7.30 6.35
N GLY A 31 10.39 -8.12 6.30
CA GLY A 31 9.94 -8.79 5.06
C GLY A 31 9.65 -7.82 3.92
N ASN A 32 9.44 -8.31 2.69
CA ASN A 32 9.14 -7.44 1.54
C ASN A 32 7.81 -6.70 1.74
N LYS A 33 7.87 -5.43 2.12
CA LYS A 33 6.72 -4.58 2.43
C LYS A 33 6.70 -3.31 1.59
N VAL A 34 5.50 -2.82 1.34
CA VAL A 34 5.25 -1.50 0.73
C VAL A 34 4.33 -0.72 1.65
N LEU A 35 4.68 0.52 1.95
CA LEU A 35 3.89 1.46 2.73
C LEU A 35 3.22 2.45 1.79
N LEU A 36 1.90 2.57 1.90
CA LEU A 36 1.09 3.58 1.22
C LEU A 36 0.64 4.62 2.24
N LEU A 37 0.78 5.90 1.93
CA LEU A 37 0.36 7.01 2.78
C LEU A 37 -0.45 7.99 1.93
N LYS A 38 -1.65 8.33 2.41
CA LYS A 38 -2.58 9.25 1.76
C LYS A 38 -2.38 10.66 2.32
N VAL A 39 -2.10 11.60 1.43
CA VAL A 39 -1.89 13.01 1.75
C VAL A 39 -2.84 13.83 0.89
N ASP A 40 -3.70 14.61 1.53
CA ASP A 40 -4.66 15.47 0.84
C ASP A 40 -3.94 16.49 -0.06
N LEU A 41 -4.39 16.61 -1.32
CA LEU A 41 -3.72 17.42 -2.34
C LEU A 41 -3.64 18.92 -1.97
N LEU A 42 -4.68 19.46 -1.35
CA LEU A 42 -4.80 20.91 -1.14
C LEU A 42 -4.23 21.38 0.19
N THR A 43 -4.38 20.56 1.22
CA THR A 43 -4.04 20.87 2.61
C THR A 43 -2.73 20.25 3.05
N ASN A 44 -2.22 19.25 2.32
CA ASN A 44 -1.09 18.40 2.70
C ASN A 44 -1.31 17.73 4.08
N ALA A 45 -2.57 17.45 4.43
CA ALA A 45 -2.89 16.71 5.64
C ALA A 45 -2.66 15.22 5.41
N PHE A 46 -1.94 14.57 6.33
CA PHE A 46 -1.87 13.12 6.36
C PHE A 46 -3.21 12.54 6.81
N GLU A 47 -3.82 11.74 5.94
CA GLU A 47 -5.18 11.20 6.15
C GLU A 47 -5.19 9.77 6.66
N GLY A 48 -4.14 9.01 6.38
CA GLY A 48 -4.01 7.60 6.76
C GLY A 48 -3.10 6.83 5.83
N GLY A 49 -2.98 5.54 6.03
CA GLY A 49 -2.10 4.72 5.22
C GLY A 49 -2.33 3.22 5.37
N LYS A 50 -1.51 2.44 4.67
CA LYS A 50 -1.51 0.99 4.78
C LYS A 50 -0.13 0.41 4.56
N GLU A 51 0.25 -0.53 5.41
CA GLU A 51 1.37 -1.42 5.14
C GLU A 51 0.87 -2.69 4.44
N LEU A 52 1.48 -3.00 3.30
CA LEU A 52 1.22 -4.21 2.52
C LEU A 52 2.43 -5.12 2.57
N THR A 53 2.21 -6.43 2.66
CA THR A 53 3.27 -7.45 2.66
C THR A 53 3.20 -8.28 1.39
N PHE A 54 4.34 -8.53 0.76
CA PHE A 54 4.50 -9.25 -0.50
C PHE A 54 5.48 -10.42 -0.37
N PRO A 55 5.46 -11.38 -1.32
CA PRO A 55 6.53 -12.37 -1.46
C PRO A 55 7.89 -11.69 -1.65
N ASP A 56 8.97 -12.27 -1.12
CA ASP A 56 10.30 -11.66 -1.16
C ASP A 56 10.75 -11.28 -2.58
N ASN A 57 11.21 -10.03 -2.74
CA ASN A 57 11.83 -9.53 -3.96
C ASN A 57 12.82 -8.40 -3.64
N THR A 58 13.88 -8.30 -4.44
CA THR A 58 14.91 -7.27 -4.31
C THR A 58 14.56 -6.01 -5.10
N ASN A 59 13.91 -6.17 -6.25
CA ASN A 59 13.55 -5.06 -7.12
C ASN A 59 12.12 -4.62 -6.79
N PHE A 60 11.83 -3.36 -7.04
CA PHE A 60 10.50 -2.79 -6.88
C PHE A 60 10.20 -1.88 -8.05
N THR A 61 9.37 -2.36 -8.96
CA THR A 61 8.88 -1.60 -10.11
C THR A 61 7.36 -1.50 -10.03
N ILE A 62 6.84 -0.30 -10.30
CA ILE A 62 5.40 -0.03 -10.34
C ILE A 62 4.98 0.07 -11.80
N SER A 63 4.03 -0.77 -12.22
CA SER A 63 3.27 -0.57 -13.46
C SER A 63 1.86 -0.09 -13.17
N THR A 64 1.26 0.50 -14.19
CA THR A 64 -0.09 1.04 -14.14
C THR A 64 -0.94 0.32 -15.18
N ASP A 65 -2.08 -0.23 -14.76
CA ASP A 65 -3.19 -0.55 -15.64
C ASP A 65 -4.21 0.58 -15.52
N PHE A 66 -4.38 1.36 -16.59
CA PHE A 66 -5.19 2.56 -16.60
C PHE A 66 -6.30 2.47 -17.65
N ASN A 67 -7.54 2.51 -17.18
CA ASN A 67 -8.74 2.53 -18.00
C ASN A 67 -9.37 3.94 -17.92
N PRO A 68 -9.18 4.79 -18.95
CA PRO A 68 -9.69 6.17 -18.91
C PRO A 68 -11.21 6.19 -18.82
N ALA A 69 -11.73 7.13 -18.03
CA ALA A 69 -13.16 7.26 -17.81
C ALA A 69 -13.86 7.95 -19.00
N GLY A 70 -14.75 7.21 -19.68
CA GLY A 70 -15.81 7.81 -20.52
C GLY A 70 -16.98 8.25 -19.64
N ASP A 71 -17.60 7.27 -19.00
CA ASP A 71 -18.49 7.46 -17.84
C ASP A 71 -17.85 6.86 -16.57
N PHE A 72 -17.26 5.67 -16.72
CA PHE A 72 -16.52 4.94 -15.70
C PHE A 72 -15.16 4.54 -16.25
N GLY A 73 -14.16 4.63 -15.39
CA GLY A 73 -12.80 4.18 -15.59
C GLY A 73 -12.21 3.72 -14.27
N ASP A 74 -10.96 3.29 -14.31
CA ASP A 74 -10.25 2.81 -13.13
C ASP A 74 -8.75 2.87 -13.37
N ILE A 75 -8.02 2.74 -12.27
CA ILE A 75 -6.57 2.64 -12.27
C ILE A 75 -6.15 1.60 -11.24
N THR A 76 -5.20 0.75 -11.64
CA THR A 76 -4.53 -0.21 -10.75
C THR A 76 -3.03 0.00 -10.86
N LEU A 77 -2.37 0.19 -9.72
CA LEU A 77 -0.92 0.12 -9.61
C LEU A 77 -0.52 -1.28 -9.18
N ASN A 78 0.45 -1.88 -9.88
CA ASN A 78 0.95 -3.22 -9.58
C ASN A 78 2.42 -3.18 -9.18
N TYR A 79 2.79 -4.00 -8.21
CA TYR A 79 4.16 -4.40 -7.97
C TYR A 79 4.52 -5.48 -9.00
N ASP A 80 5.28 -5.09 -10.03
CA ASP A 80 5.54 -5.90 -11.22
C ASP A 80 6.17 -7.25 -10.90
N GLU A 81 7.19 -7.26 -10.04
CA GLU A 81 8.00 -8.44 -9.83
C GLU A 81 7.27 -9.58 -9.11
N VAL A 82 6.17 -9.25 -8.43
CA VAL A 82 5.28 -10.22 -7.77
C VAL A 82 3.90 -10.30 -8.41
N ASN A 83 3.61 -9.43 -9.40
CA ASN A 83 2.33 -9.34 -10.10
C ASN A 83 1.13 -9.25 -9.12
N MET A 84 1.22 -8.31 -8.18
CA MET A 84 0.18 -8.05 -7.18
C MET A 84 -0.14 -6.55 -7.10
N PRO A 85 -1.40 -6.18 -6.82
CA PRO A 85 -1.77 -4.78 -6.70
C PRO A 85 -1.14 -4.16 -5.45
N ILE A 86 -0.77 -2.88 -5.56
CA ILE A 86 -0.42 -2.01 -4.43
C ILE A 86 -1.54 -1.00 -4.17
N PHE A 87 -2.24 -0.57 -5.23
CA PHE A 87 -3.35 0.37 -5.18
C PHE A 87 -4.34 0.06 -6.31
N ALA A 88 -5.63 0.24 -6.07
CA ALA A 88 -6.64 0.30 -7.12
C ALA A 88 -7.75 1.30 -6.75
N GLY A 89 -8.28 2.01 -7.74
CA GLY A 89 -9.35 2.97 -7.54
C GLY A 89 -10.17 3.25 -8.80
N GLU A 90 -11.42 3.64 -8.60
CA GLU A 90 -12.36 4.01 -9.65
C GLU A 90 -12.20 5.49 -10.05
N ILE A 91 -12.47 5.78 -11.32
CA ILE A 91 -12.49 7.15 -11.85
C ILE A 91 -13.84 7.36 -12.53
N ILE A 92 -14.62 8.33 -12.07
CA ILE A 92 -16.00 8.53 -12.56
C ILE A 92 -16.15 9.92 -13.18
N TRP A 93 -16.71 9.99 -14.39
CA TRP A 93 -17.02 11.27 -15.04
C TRP A 93 -18.21 11.94 -14.35
N MET A 94 -18.02 13.18 -13.88
CA MET A 94 -19.02 13.92 -13.07
C MET A 94 -19.58 13.10 -11.89
N GLY A 95 -18.78 12.20 -11.32
CA GLY A 95 -19.08 11.46 -10.12
C GLY A 95 -17.83 11.34 -9.24
N LEU A 96 -17.95 10.63 -8.13
CA LEU A 96 -16.85 10.37 -7.23
C LEU A 96 -16.60 8.87 -7.20
N GLY A 97 -15.48 8.43 -7.78
CA GLY A 97 -14.97 7.10 -7.62
C GLY A 97 -14.42 6.87 -6.20
N GLN A 98 -14.08 5.63 -5.90
CA GLN A 98 -13.52 5.24 -4.61
C GLN A 98 -12.29 4.36 -4.80
N MET A 99 -11.39 4.40 -3.83
CA MET A 99 -10.33 3.41 -3.73
C MET A 99 -10.95 2.04 -3.46
N THR A 100 -10.54 1.04 -4.23
CA THR A 100 -11.00 -0.36 -4.12
C THR A 100 -9.92 -1.29 -3.58
N PHE A 101 -8.64 -0.90 -3.69
CA PHE A 101 -7.53 -1.57 -3.02
C PHE A 101 -6.49 -0.56 -2.49
N PRO A 102 -6.00 -0.70 -1.25
CA PRO A 102 -6.47 -1.66 -0.23
C PRO A 102 -7.95 -1.38 0.14
N GLU A 103 -8.67 -2.40 0.61
CA GLU A 103 -10.10 -2.28 0.98
C GLU A 103 -10.32 -1.25 2.10
N SER A 104 -9.29 -1.00 2.91
CA SER A 104 -9.27 0.06 3.92
C SER A 104 -7.85 0.56 4.16
N MET A 105 -7.76 1.80 4.64
CA MET A 105 -6.56 2.38 5.22
C MET A 105 -6.76 2.59 6.72
N ASP A 106 -5.67 2.46 7.45
CA ASP A 106 -5.63 2.78 8.88
C ASP A 106 -5.66 4.30 9.01
N ALA A 107 -6.44 4.83 9.96
CA ALA A 107 -6.61 6.28 10.08
C ALA A 107 -5.31 6.96 10.52
N SER A 108 -5.13 8.25 10.21
CA SER A 108 -3.90 8.98 10.56
C SER A 108 -3.51 8.90 12.04
N GLY A 109 -4.50 8.91 12.95
CA GLY A 109 -4.28 8.79 14.39
C GLY A 109 -3.81 7.41 14.88
N GLU A 110 -3.82 6.39 14.01
CA GLU A 110 -3.30 5.05 14.30
C GLU A 110 -1.80 4.93 14.06
N PHE A 111 -1.20 5.89 13.35
CA PHE A 111 0.23 5.91 13.10
C PHE A 111 0.97 6.58 14.27
N SER A 112 1.98 5.88 14.79
CA SER A 112 2.87 6.44 15.80
C SER A 112 3.78 7.51 15.20
N THR A 113 3.94 8.62 15.92
CA THR A 113 4.83 9.72 15.52
C THR A 113 6.16 9.67 16.25
N ILE A 114 7.21 10.19 15.62
CA ILE A 114 8.54 10.39 16.21
C ILE A 114 8.83 11.89 16.42
N GLN A 115 9.73 12.19 17.36
CA GLN A 115 10.07 13.59 17.70
C GLN A 115 10.97 14.26 16.68
N ASN A 116 11.85 13.49 16.03
CA ASN A 116 12.78 13.99 15.03
C ASN A 116 12.32 13.46 13.67
N PRO A 117 11.72 14.31 12.83
CA PRO A 117 11.26 13.89 11.52
C PRO A 117 12.40 13.37 10.65
N VAL A 118 12.07 12.43 9.76
CA VAL A 118 13.00 11.90 8.77
C VAL A 118 13.34 13.00 7.78
N SER A 119 14.64 13.25 7.56
CA SER A 119 15.06 14.25 6.59
C SER A 119 14.56 13.89 5.20
N GLN A 120 14.07 14.89 4.48
CA GLN A 120 13.61 14.70 3.11
C GLN A 120 14.74 14.15 2.23
N PRO A 121 14.45 13.14 1.40
CA PRO A 121 15.41 12.70 0.40
C PRO A 121 15.61 13.78 -0.67
N ALA A 122 16.66 13.63 -1.49
CA ALA A 122 16.86 14.56 -2.60
C ALA A 122 15.66 14.48 -3.57
N GLU A 123 15.30 15.58 -4.22
CA GLU A 123 14.21 15.61 -5.23
C GLU A 123 14.40 14.53 -6.31
N SER A 124 15.65 14.20 -6.68
CA SER A 124 15.97 13.13 -7.64
C SER A 124 15.60 11.71 -7.17
N GLN A 125 15.28 11.53 -5.89
CA GLN A 125 14.78 10.26 -5.34
C GLN A 125 13.25 10.19 -5.34
N PHE A 126 12.55 11.29 -5.65
CA PHE A 126 11.12 11.24 -5.93
C PHE A 126 10.90 10.75 -7.35
N SER A 127 9.93 9.85 -7.51
CA SER A 127 9.54 9.30 -8.80
C SER A 127 8.03 9.43 -8.95
N LEU A 128 7.57 10.03 -10.04
CA LEU A 128 6.15 10.03 -10.36
C LEU A 128 5.76 8.69 -10.96
N VAL A 129 4.71 8.09 -10.42
CA VAL A 129 4.09 6.92 -11.04
C VAL A 129 3.37 7.39 -12.30
N SER A 130 3.86 6.92 -13.44
CA SER A 130 3.32 7.30 -14.76
C SER A 130 1.90 6.77 -14.91
N VAL A 131 1.00 7.64 -15.37
CA VAL A 131 -0.33 7.29 -15.85
C VAL A 131 -0.44 7.70 -17.31
N ASP A 132 -1.07 6.88 -18.15
CA ASP A 132 -1.13 7.11 -19.61
C ASP A 132 -2.11 8.24 -20.03
N GLU A 133 -2.54 9.11 -19.11
CA GLU A 133 -3.27 10.34 -19.42
C GLU A 133 -2.32 11.44 -19.91
N PRO A 134 -2.75 12.32 -20.82
CA PRO A 134 -1.95 13.49 -21.17
C PRO A 134 -1.71 14.34 -19.91
N GLU A 135 -0.43 14.56 -19.58
CA GLU A 135 0.14 15.39 -18.50
C GLU A 135 -0.38 16.85 -18.49
N THR A 136 -1.68 17.02 -18.29
CA THR A 136 -2.38 18.31 -18.40
C THR A 136 -2.92 18.77 -17.05
N SER A 137 -2.73 17.97 -16.00
CA SER A 137 -3.02 18.39 -14.64
C SER A 137 -1.98 19.44 -14.20
N PRO A 138 -2.41 20.66 -13.82
CA PRO A 138 -1.49 21.69 -13.33
C PRO A 138 -0.76 21.25 -12.05
N PHE A 139 -1.30 20.28 -11.32
CA PHE A 139 -0.70 19.71 -10.12
C PHE A 139 0.53 18.83 -10.40
N LEU A 140 0.73 18.40 -11.65
CA LEU A 140 1.91 17.62 -12.05
C LEU A 140 3.07 18.50 -12.55
N SER A 141 2.81 19.76 -12.92
CA SER A 141 3.85 20.66 -13.44
C SER A 141 4.69 21.35 -12.35
N GLU A 142 4.15 21.50 -11.14
CA GLU A 142 4.81 22.15 -10.00
C GLU A 142 4.46 21.40 -8.70
N ILE A 143 5.08 20.25 -8.48
CA ILE A 143 4.84 19.43 -7.29
C ILE A 143 5.61 20.00 -6.10
N ASP A 144 4.90 20.24 -4.99
CA ASP A 144 5.49 20.65 -3.72
C ASP A 144 5.94 19.41 -2.92
N TYR A 145 7.10 18.86 -3.30
CA TYR A 145 7.67 17.68 -2.63
C TYR A 145 7.92 17.93 -1.14
N ASP A 146 8.25 19.17 -0.76
CA ASP A 146 8.50 19.57 0.62
C ASP A 146 7.24 19.44 1.47
N ALA A 147 6.12 19.97 0.99
CA ALA A 147 4.85 19.91 1.71
C ALA A 147 4.32 18.47 1.81
N ILE A 148 4.42 17.68 0.74
CA ILE A 148 4.01 16.27 0.73
C ILE A 148 4.86 15.45 1.70
N TRP A 149 6.18 15.65 1.70
CA TRP A 149 7.06 14.92 2.61
C TRP A 149 6.84 15.34 4.07
N ALA A 150 6.70 16.63 4.35
CA ALA A 150 6.43 17.16 5.69
C ALA A 150 5.12 16.63 6.30
N ALA A 151 4.17 16.17 5.48
CA ALA A 151 2.95 15.53 5.95
C ALA A 151 3.21 14.16 6.63
N VAL A 152 4.28 13.46 6.22
CA VAL A 152 4.55 12.06 6.60
C VAL A 152 5.90 11.83 7.27
N ASP A 153 6.80 12.81 7.25
CA ASP A 153 8.18 12.67 7.72
C ASP A 153 8.32 12.35 9.21
N ASN A 154 7.29 12.65 10.00
CA ASN A 154 7.24 12.42 11.43
C ASN A 154 6.66 11.04 11.81
N LEU A 155 6.33 10.19 10.84
CA LEU A 155 5.76 8.86 11.10
C LEU A 155 6.86 7.84 11.42
N ALA A 156 6.66 7.04 12.47
CA ALA A 156 7.57 5.96 12.83
C ALA A 156 7.74 4.94 11.71
N ALA A 157 6.66 4.62 10.99
CA ALA A 157 6.68 3.73 9.84
C ALA A 157 7.53 4.30 8.68
N VAL A 158 7.45 5.61 8.42
CA VAL A 158 8.31 6.24 7.41
C VAL A 158 9.77 6.10 7.80
N LYS A 159 10.10 6.32 9.08
CA LYS A 159 11.47 6.08 9.57
C LYS A 159 11.93 4.64 9.39
N GLU A 160 11.11 3.65 9.73
CA GLU A 160 11.43 2.23 9.55
C GLU A 160 11.73 1.89 8.08
N PHE A 161 10.87 2.33 7.16
CA PHE A 161 11.03 2.10 5.72
C PHE A 161 12.26 2.81 5.14
N ARG A 162 12.57 4.03 5.61
CA ARG A 162 13.76 4.76 5.17
C ARG A 162 15.05 4.22 5.77
N ASP A 163 15.04 3.72 7.00
CA ASP A 163 16.22 3.13 7.63
C ASP A 163 16.58 1.76 6.99
N SER A 164 15.58 0.99 6.57
CA SER A 164 15.74 -0.31 5.92
C SER A 164 16.13 -0.21 4.44
N ASN A 165 15.61 0.79 3.74
CA ASN A 165 15.94 1.04 2.33
C ASN A 165 16.22 2.53 2.06
N PRO A 166 17.37 3.04 2.51
CA PRO A 166 17.69 4.48 2.48
C PRO A 166 17.83 5.06 1.07
N ASP A 167 18.11 4.20 0.09
CA ASP A 167 18.30 4.59 -1.31
C ASP A 167 17.03 4.41 -2.16
N ALA A 168 15.96 3.81 -1.61
CA ALA A 168 14.71 3.61 -2.34
C ALA A 168 14.13 4.94 -2.83
N GLN A 169 13.51 4.88 -4.01
CA GLN A 169 12.70 5.98 -4.50
C GLN A 169 11.46 6.19 -3.64
N VAL A 170 11.08 7.45 -3.44
CA VAL A 170 9.77 7.83 -2.94
C VAL A 170 8.86 7.95 -4.16
N ASN A 171 7.98 6.96 -4.34
CA ASN A 171 7.07 6.98 -5.47
C ASN A 171 5.83 7.80 -5.11
N LEU A 172 5.44 8.73 -5.98
CA LEU A 172 4.25 9.56 -5.81
C LEU A 172 3.25 9.27 -6.91
N PHE A 173 2.01 9.04 -6.50
CA PHE A 173 0.89 8.85 -7.40
C PHE A 173 -0.23 9.83 -7.02
N LEU A 174 -0.66 10.67 -7.96
CA LEU A 174 -1.82 11.55 -7.76
C LEU A 174 -3.09 10.79 -8.16
N TYR A 175 -3.91 10.44 -7.17
CA TYR A 175 -5.18 9.78 -7.42
C TYR A 175 -6.30 10.82 -7.58
N THR A 176 -6.93 10.80 -8.76
CA THR A 176 -8.06 11.67 -9.10
C THR A 176 -9.31 10.82 -9.34
N PRO A 177 -10.16 10.58 -8.32
CA PRO A 177 -11.35 9.71 -8.44
C PRO A 177 -12.46 10.27 -9.34
N SER A 178 -12.30 11.49 -9.86
CA SER A 178 -13.28 12.19 -10.66
C SER A 178 -12.64 12.93 -11.84
N VAL A 179 -13.28 12.88 -13.01
CA VAL A 179 -12.87 13.63 -14.21
C VAL A 179 -14.02 14.49 -14.76
N GLY A 180 -13.69 15.51 -15.55
CA GLY A 180 -14.65 16.50 -16.07
C GLY A 180 -14.80 17.71 -15.16
N ILE A 181 -15.79 17.70 -14.25
CA ILE A 181 -15.99 18.77 -13.24
C ILE A 181 -15.12 18.56 -11.98
N GLY A 182 -14.47 17.39 -11.85
CA GLY A 182 -13.82 16.86 -10.64
C GLY A 182 -13.25 17.89 -9.65
N ASP A 183 -13.48 17.65 -8.37
CA ASP A 183 -13.07 18.55 -7.28
C ASP A 183 -11.68 18.14 -6.75
N PRO A 184 -10.65 19.01 -6.85
CA PRO A 184 -9.34 18.75 -6.25
C PRO A 184 -9.36 18.51 -4.74
N ALA A 185 -10.44 18.87 -4.04
CA ALA A 185 -10.62 18.55 -2.62
C ALA A 185 -10.89 17.06 -2.36
N ASP A 186 -11.22 16.27 -3.40
CA ASP A 186 -11.38 14.82 -3.33
C ASP A 186 -10.13 14.07 -3.83
N TRP A 187 -9.03 14.78 -4.12
CA TRP A 187 -7.83 14.21 -4.73
C TRP A 187 -6.70 14.08 -3.70
N ASP A 188 -5.91 13.02 -3.85
CA ASP A 188 -4.88 12.68 -2.89
C ASP A 188 -3.58 12.30 -3.57
N TRP A 189 -2.48 12.70 -2.94
CA TRP A 189 -1.20 12.07 -3.15
C TRP A 189 -1.15 10.76 -2.39
N ILE A 190 -0.79 9.69 -3.10
CA ILE A 190 -0.38 8.43 -2.53
C ILE A 190 1.14 8.40 -2.54
N VAL A 191 1.74 8.49 -1.35
CA VAL A 191 3.18 8.34 -1.13
C VAL A 191 3.47 6.85 -0.90
N ILE A 192 4.36 6.29 -1.70
CA ILE A 192 4.64 4.85 -1.73
C ILE A 192 6.11 4.62 -1.40
N LEU A 193 6.37 3.91 -0.31
CA LEU A 193 7.71 3.56 0.16
C LEU A 193 7.91 2.05 0.16
N LYS A 194 9.09 1.62 -0.27
CA LYS A 194 9.56 0.23 -0.22
C LYS A 194 10.61 0.11 0.87
N ASN A 195 10.48 -0.89 1.75
CA ASN A 195 11.48 -1.20 2.78
C ASN A 195 12.65 -2.03 2.23
#